data_AF-A0A2D8D7F7-F1
#
_entry.id   AF-A0A2D8D7F7-F1
#
_cell.length_a   1.000
_cell.length_b   1.000
_cell.length_c   1.000
_cell.angle_alpha   90.00
_cell.angle_beta   90.00
_cell.angle_gamma   90.00
#
_symmetry.space_group_name_H-M   'P 1'
#
loop_
_entity.id
_entity.type
_entity.pdbx_description
1 polymer ?
#
loop_
_entity_poly.entity_id
_entity_poly.type
_entity_poly.pdbx_seq_one_letter_code
_entity_poly.pdbx_strand_id
1 'polypeptide(L)'
;MTGLPRWAGAAVAIAALIALGFWLSAALSGGKRAGVEAELNAGRADAGIASGQDAANTVGAAGGRERAIDQQTRDNEHAIRNAPGADAPVDAGVHGVGLDRLCRRAAYRGDPRCLQQPPS
;
A
#
# COMPACT_ATOMS: atom_id res chain seq x y z
N MET A 1 -79.04 -6.10 10.41
CA MET A 1 -78.05 -7.20 10.49
C MET A 1 -77.59 -7.53 9.08
N THR A 2 -76.53 -6.89 8.62
CA THR A 2 -75.98 -7.09 7.26
C THR A 2 -75.10 -8.34 7.26
N GLY A 3 -75.53 -9.39 6.57
CA GLY A 3 -74.74 -10.60 6.40
C GLY A 3 -73.56 -10.34 5.47
N LEU A 4 -72.33 -10.60 5.92
CA LEU A 4 -71.16 -10.49 5.07
C LEU A 4 -71.31 -11.42 3.86
N PRO A 5 -71.02 -10.93 2.65
CA PRO A 5 -71.14 -11.75 1.46
C PRO A 5 -70.03 -12.80 1.45
N ARG A 6 -70.36 -14.01 1.00
CA ARG A 6 -69.52 -15.22 1.10
C ARG A 6 -68.13 -15.05 0.46
N TRP A 7 -68.03 -14.17 -0.54
CA TRP A 7 -66.76 -13.83 -1.21
C TRP A 7 -65.78 -13.06 -0.30
N ALA A 8 -66.27 -12.32 0.69
CA ALA A 8 -65.42 -11.61 1.65
C ALA A 8 -64.64 -12.59 2.53
N GLY A 9 -65.27 -13.71 2.94
CA GLY A 9 -64.59 -14.78 3.66
C GLY A 9 -63.51 -15.47 2.82
N ALA A 10 -63.81 -15.73 1.54
CA ALA A 10 -62.85 -16.31 0.61
C ALA A 10 -61.64 -15.39 0.36
N ALA A 11 -61.86 -14.09 0.20
CA ALA A 11 -60.79 -13.10 0.00
C ALA A 11 -59.85 -13.03 1.22
N VAL A 12 -60.40 -13.04 2.43
CA VAL A 12 -59.62 -13.05 3.68
C VAL A 12 -58.80 -14.32 3.82
N ALA A 13 -59.38 -15.48 3.50
CA ALA A 13 -58.66 -16.76 3.54
C ALA A 13 -57.48 -16.79 2.55
N ILE A 14 -57.68 -16.28 1.33
CA ILE A 14 -56.62 -16.18 0.32
C ILE A 14 -55.52 -15.23 0.78
N ALA A 15 -55.87 -14.05 1.30
CA ALA A 15 -54.90 -13.10 1.81
C ALA A 15 -54.07 -13.68 2.97
N ALA A 16 -54.71 -14.43 3.88
CA ALA A 16 -54.02 -15.10 4.98
C ALA A 16 -53.03 -16.17 4.49
N LEU A 17 -53.41 -16.95 3.46
CA LEU A 17 -52.52 -17.95 2.87
C LEU A 17 -51.31 -17.31 2.16
N ILE A 18 -51.51 -16.21 1.45
CA ILE A 18 -50.42 -15.47 0.80
C ILE A 18 -49.45 -14.90 1.84
N ALA A 19 -49.98 -14.28 2.90
CA ALA A 19 -49.16 -13.75 3.99
C ALA A 19 -48.35 -14.85 4.69
N LEU A 20 -48.97 -16.01 4.95
CA LEU A 20 -48.31 -17.16 5.54
C LEU A 20 -47.21 -17.72 4.63
N GLY A 21 -47.47 -17.84 3.33
CA GLY A 21 -46.49 -18.28 2.34
C GLY A 21 -45.29 -17.33 2.24
N PHE A 22 -45.54 -16.02 2.25
CA PHE A 22 -44.48 -15.01 2.25
C PHE A 22 -43.62 -15.07 3.52
N TRP A 23 -44.26 -15.23 4.68
CA TRP A 23 -43.57 -15.35 5.96
C TRP A 23 -42.68 -16.60 6.04
N LEU A 24 -43.20 -17.76 5.62
CA LEU A 24 -42.43 -19.01 5.55
C LEU A 24 -41.24 -18.90 4.58
N SER A 25 -41.45 -18.31 3.41
CA SER A 25 -40.38 -18.07 2.43
C SER A 25 -39.28 -17.17 3.01
N ALA A 26 -39.67 -16.08 3.68
CA ALA A 26 -38.73 -15.15 4.30
C ALA A 26 -37.93 -15.83 5.44
N ALA A 27 -38.60 -16.62 6.29
CA ALA A 27 -37.96 -17.34 7.39
C ALA A 27 -36.95 -18.39 6.89
N LEU A 28 -37.29 -19.15 5.86
CA LEU A 28 -36.41 -20.18 5.28
C LEU A 28 -35.24 -19.56 4.48
N SER A 29 -35.44 -18.40 3.87
CA SER A 29 -34.42 -17.70 3.09
C SER A 29 -33.38 -16.99 3.97
N GLY A 30 -33.76 -16.58 5.20
CA GLY A 30 -32.86 -15.92 6.15
C GLY A 30 -31.68 -16.78 6.58
N GLY A 31 -31.92 -18.08 6.85
CA GLY A 31 -30.85 -19.01 7.28
C GLY A 31 -29.78 -19.26 6.21
N LYS A 32 -30.18 -19.32 4.94
CA LYS A 32 -29.23 -19.46 3.82
C LYS A 32 -28.35 -18.22 3.65
N ARG A 33 -28.93 -17.02 3.82
CA ARG A 33 -28.17 -15.76 3.76
C ARG A 33 -27.19 -15.64 4.91
N ALA A 34 -27.61 -16.01 6.13
CA ALA A 34 -26.74 -16.00 7.29
C ALA A 34 -25.53 -16.94 7.13
N GLY A 35 -25.72 -18.13 6.54
CA GLY A 35 -24.62 -19.06 6.24
C GLY A 35 -23.61 -18.49 5.24
N VAL A 36 -24.09 -17.92 4.14
CA VAL A 36 -23.22 -17.30 3.11
C VAL A 36 -22.49 -16.07 3.68
N GLU A 37 -23.17 -15.26 4.50
CA GLU A 37 -22.56 -14.09 5.13
C GLU A 37 -21.51 -14.49 6.17
N ALA A 38 -21.72 -15.57 6.93
CA ALA A 38 -20.73 -16.12 7.84
C ALA A 38 -19.49 -16.64 7.11
N GLU A 39 -19.67 -17.36 6.00
CA GLU A 39 -18.56 -17.88 5.18
C GLU A 39 -17.78 -16.75 4.51
N LEU A 40 -18.47 -15.72 4.02
CA LEU A 40 -17.84 -14.52 3.46
C LEU A 40 -17.04 -13.75 4.53
N ASN A 41 -17.58 -13.62 5.74
CA ASN A 41 -16.91 -12.93 6.84
C ASN A 41 -15.70 -13.74 7.35
N ALA A 42 -15.80 -15.07 7.40
CA ALA A 42 -14.68 -15.95 7.73
C ALA A 42 -13.55 -15.81 6.69
N GLY A 43 -13.88 -15.90 5.40
CA GLY A 43 -12.89 -15.72 4.33
C GLY A 43 -12.24 -14.33 4.33
N ARG A 44 -12.98 -13.28 4.67
CA ARG A 44 -12.43 -11.92 4.85
C ARG A 44 -11.49 -11.82 6.04
N ALA A 45 -11.81 -12.48 7.15
CA ALA A 45 -10.95 -12.51 8.34
C ALA A 45 -9.63 -13.22 8.05
N ASP A 46 -9.67 -14.39 7.39
CA ASP A 46 -8.48 -15.15 7.01
C ASP A 46 -7.60 -14.37 6.03
N ALA A 47 -8.21 -13.72 5.04
CA ALA A 47 -7.49 -12.85 4.10
C ALA A 47 -6.83 -11.65 4.81
N GLY A 48 -7.50 -11.06 5.81
CA GLY A 48 -6.95 -9.97 6.61
C GLY A 48 -5.73 -10.40 7.43
N ILE A 49 -5.75 -11.60 8.02
CA ILE A 49 -4.63 -12.15 8.79
C ILE A 49 -3.43 -12.43 7.87
N ALA A 50 -3.66 -13.09 6.72
CA ALA A 50 -2.61 -13.37 5.75
C ALA A 50 -1.96 -12.08 5.22
N SER A 51 -2.78 -11.08 4.87
CA SER A 51 -2.28 -9.78 4.43
C SER A 51 -1.47 -9.06 5.51
N GLY A 52 -1.85 -9.18 6.78
CA GLY A 52 -1.11 -8.59 7.89
C GLY A 52 0.26 -9.23 8.09
N GLN A 53 0.35 -10.56 7.96
CA GLN A 53 1.62 -11.29 8.05
C GLN A 53 2.56 -10.92 6.89
N ASP A 54 2.06 -10.83 5.67
CA ASP A 54 2.86 -10.45 4.49
C ASP A 54 3.38 -9.01 4.59
N ALA A 55 2.54 -8.09 5.07
CA ALA A 55 2.95 -6.71 5.31
C ALA A 55 4.08 -6.63 6.38
N ALA A 56 3.92 -7.35 7.49
CA ALA A 56 4.93 -7.39 8.56
C ALA A 56 6.26 -7.99 8.07
N ASN A 57 6.21 -9.09 7.30
CA ASN A 57 7.38 -9.72 6.70
C ASN A 57 8.09 -8.78 5.71
N THR A 58 7.31 -8.07 4.88
CA THR A 58 7.85 -7.13 3.89
C THR A 58 8.54 -5.94 4.56
N VAL A 59 7.89 -5.33 5.57
CA VAL A 59 8.46 -4.22 6.33
C VAL A 59 9.70 -4.66 7.12
N GLY A 60 9.65 -5.82 7.76
CA GLY A 60 10.81 -6.39 8.48
C GLY A 60 12.00 -6.64 7.55
N ALA A 61 11.74 -7.22 6.37
CA ALA A 61 12.77 -7.45 5.36
C ALA A 61 13.33 -6.14 4.77
N ALA A 62 12.49 -5.12 4.57
CA ALA A 62 12.92 -3.81 4.10
C ALA A 62 13.84 -3.12 5.13
N GLY A 63 13.44 -3.08 6.41
CA GLY A 63 14.25 -2.49 7.46
C GLY A 63 15.55 -3.25 7.74
N GLY A 64 15.62 -4.55 7.45
CA GLY A 64 16.87 -5.31 7.47
C GLY A 64 17.83 -4.89 6.34
N ARG A 65 17.29 -4.70 5.13
CA ARG A 65 18.07 -4.25 3.97
C ARG A 65 18.59 -2.83 4.13
N GLU A 66 17.76 -1.90 4.61
CA GLU A 66 18.17 -0.51 4.86
C GLU A 66 19.33 -0.44 5.85
N ARG A 67 19.26 -1.18 6.95
CA ARG A 67 20.37 -1.25 7.92
C ARG A 67 21.66 -1.79 7.31
N ALA A 68 21.57 -2.81 6.45
CA ALA A 68 22.74 -3.35 5.76
C ALA A 68 23.35 -2.35 4.76
N ILE A 69 22.50 -1.62 4.03
CA ILE A 69 22.94 -0.57 3.09
C ILE A 69 23.59 0.59 3.84
N ASP A 70 23.01 1.03 4.94
CA ASP A 70 23.57 2.09 5.78
C ASP A 70 24.92 1.69 6.35
N GLN A 71 25.04 0.47 6.84
CA GLN A 71 26.31 -0.05 7.35
C GLN A 71 27.35 -0.10 6.24
N GLN A 72 27.01 -0.67 5.07
CA GLN A 72 27.90 -0.72 3.93
C GLN A 72 28.31 0.68 3.44
N THR A 73 27.40 1.65 3.49
CA THR A 73 27.69 3.04 3.11
C THR A 73 28.71 3.67 4.06
N ARG A 74 28.53 3.48 5.37
CA ARG A 74 29.49 3.97 6.39
C ARG A 74 30.85 3.29 6.27
N ASP A 75 30.86 1.98 6.04
CA ASP A 75 32.09 1.21 5.88
C ASP A 75 32.85 1.66 4.63
N ASN A 76 32.14 1.87 3.51
CA ASN A 76 32.73 2.40 2.28
C ASN A 76 33.25 3.83 2.48
N GLU A 77 32.48 4.70 3.12
CA GLU A 77 32.91 6.07 3.43
C GLU A 77 34.18 6.08 4.30
N HIS A 78 34.21 5.23 5.32
CA HIS A 78 35.38 5.06 6.16
C HIS A 78 36.59 4.54 5.36
N ALA A 79 36.39 3.52 4.52
CA ALA A 79 37.45 2.97 3.69
C ALA A 79 37.99 4.00 2.69
N ILE A 80 37.12 4.80 2.05
CA ILE A 80 37.52 5.85 1.12
C ILE A 80 38.30 6.96 1.84
N ARG A 81 37.82 7.43 2.99
CA ARG A 81 38.45 8.53 3.74
C ARG A 81 39.79 8.13 4.37
N ASN A 82 39.97 6.86 4.72
CA ASN A 82 41.22 6.35 5.30
C ASN A 82 42.12 5.64 4.27
N ALA A 83 41.75 5.66 2.99
CA ALA A 83 42.58 5.06 1.95
C ALA A 83 43.91 5.82 1.83
N PRO A 84 45.04 5.14 1.54
CA PRO A 84 46.29 5.81 1.23
C PRO A 84 46.11 6.82 0.09
N GLY A 85 46.44 8.08 0.35
CA GLY A 85 46.27 9.17 -0.61
C GLY A 85 44.86 9.78 -0.67
N ALA A 86 43.95 9.43 0.24
CA ALA A 86 42.64 10.07 0.36
C ALA A 86 42.73 11.59 0.55
N ASP A 87 43.72 12.03 1.33
CA ASP A 87 44.03 13.46 1.56
C ASP A 87 45.12 14.00 0.62
N ALA A 88 45.54 13.23 -0.39
CA ALA A 88 46.56 13.70 -1.31
C ALA A 88 46.01 14.89 -2.11
N PRO A 89 46.78 15.98 -2.22
CA PRO A 89 46.35 17.12 -3.02
C PRO A 89 46.15 16.68 -4.47
N VAL A 90 44.97 16.95 -5.00
CA VAL A 90 44.66 16.73 -6.41
C VAL A 90 45.45 17.74 -7.23
N ASP A 91 46.10 17.28 -8.30
CA ASP A 91 46.77 18.14 -9.25
C ASP A 91 45.84 19.28 -9.72
N ALA A 92 46.36 20.50 -9.79
CA ALA A 92 45.56 21.68 -10.09
C ALA A 92 44.92 21.63 -11.49
N GLY A 93 45.61 21.03 -12.47
CA GLY A 93 45.08 20.83 -13.82
C GLY A 93 43.94 19.83 -13.86
N VAL A 94 44.08 18.71 -13.13
CA VAL A 94 43.02 17.70 -13.00
C VAL A 94 41.81 18.26 -12.24
N HIS A 95 42.04 19.03 -11.19
CA HIS A 95 40.98 19.69 -10.43
C HIS A 95 40.19 20.68 -11.30
N GLY A 96 40.88 21.51 -12.09
CA GLY A 96 40.26 22.47 -13.01
C GLY A 96 39.41 21.81 -14.08
N VAL A 97 39.93 20.76 -14.75
CA VAL A 97 39.17 20.00 -15.75
C VAL A 97 37.97 19.28 -15.12
N GLY A 98 38.15 18.73 -13.93
CA GLY A 98 37.07 18.08 -13.18
C GLY A 98 35.92 19.04 -12.88
N LEU A 99 36.25 20.25 -12.40
CA LEU A 99 35.26 21.30 -12.14
C LEU A 99 34.59 21.79 -13.42
N ASP A 100 35.32 22.07 -14.51
CA ASP A 100 34.72 22.46 -15.80
C ASP A 100 33.70 21.42 -16.28
N ARG A 101 34.05 20.14 -16.23
CA ARG A 101 33.14 19.04 -16.62
C ARG A 101 31.92 18.93 -15.70
N LEU A 102 32.08 19.18 -14.40
CA LEU A 102 30.97 19.23 -13.43
C LEU A 102 30.03 20.39 -13.75
N CYS A 103 30.55 21.58 -14.01
CA CYS A 103 29.76 22.79 -14.27
C CYS A 103 28.94 22.72 -15.56
N ARG A 104 29.34 21.88 -16.52
CA ARG A 104 28.54 21.60 -17.74
C ARG A 104 27.28 20.76 -17.48
N ARG A 105 27.18 20.08 -16.33
CA ARG A 105 26.00 19.26 -16.00
C ARG A 105 24.85 20.14 -15.51
N ALA A 106 23.62 19.81 -15.94
CA ALA A 106 22.42 20.57 -15.59
C ALA A 106 22.23 20.75 -14.08
N ALA A 107 22.56 19.73 -13.29
CA ALA A 107 22.45 19.74 -11.84
C ALA A 107 23.35 20.77 -11.13
N TYR A 108 24.44 21.22 -11.76
CA TYR A 108 25.46 22.08 -11.15
C TYR A 108 25.46 23.51 -11.70
N ARG A 109 24.52 23.89 -12.59
CA ARG A 109 24.47 25.24 -13.20
C ARG A 109 24.28 26.38 -12.19
N GLY A 110 23.70 26.09 -11.01
CA GLY A 110 23.48 27.07 -9.95
C GLY A 110 24.54 27.07 -8.86
N ASP A 111 25.57 26.23 -8.96
CA ASP A 111 26.64 26.20 -7.95
C ASP A 111 27.47 27.48 -8.04
N PRO A 112 27.66 28.25 -6.94
CA PRO A 112 28.46 29.47 -6.95
C PRO A 112 29.87 29.28 -7.52
N ARG A 113 30.45 28.10 -7.36
CA ARG A 113 31.79 27.76 -7.90
C ARG A 113 31.81 27.68 -9.41
N CYS A 114 30.68 27.34 -10.04
CA CYS A 114 30.53 27.29 -11.49
C CYS A 114 30.21 28.67 -12.11
N LEU A 115 29.61 29.57 -11.32
CA LEU A 115 29.30 30.94 -11.74
C LEU A 115 30.51 31.88 -11.68
N GLN A 116 31.49 31.55 -10.82
CA GLN A 116 32.71 32.33 -10.62
C GLN A 116 33.88 31.87 -11.51
N GLN A 117 33.68 30.85 -12.35
CA GLN A 117 34.73 30.40 -13.28
C GLN A 117 34.90 31.41 -14.43
N PRO A 118 36.13 31.89 -14.70
CA PRO A 118 36.39 32.68 -15.89
C PRO A 118 36.12 31.81 -17.14
N PRO A 119 35.60 32.39 -18.25
CA PRO A 119 35.47 31.65 -19.50
C PRO A 119 36.87 31.22 -19.95
N SER A 120 37.07 29.91 -20.09
CA SER A 120 38.29 29.30 -20.64
C SER A 120 38.42 29.53 -22.14
#